data_AF-A0A976KRW1-F1
#
_entry.id   AF-A0A976KRW1-F1
#
_cell.length_a   1.000
_cell.length_b   1.000
_cell.length_c   1.000
_cell.angle_alpha   90.00
_cell.angle_beta   90.00
_cell.angle_gamma   90.00
#
_symmetry.space_group_name_H-M   'P 1'
#
loop_
_entity.id
_entity.type
_entity.pdbx_description
1 polymer ?
#
loop_
_entity_poly.entity_id
_entity_poly.type
_entity_poly.pdbx_seq_one_letter_code
_entity_poly.pdbx_strand_id
1 'polypeptide(L)'
;MHVNEDASAPSRPSTASQREREEAALTWDDEDDEMLEPPRRRRRSPLVAVFVVLFGVYLLVSMWADFRHWLRSPDDVEDLGHARDLIENGRFIRDFDNAYAELEATVDLQHAAKLTTANGEARYLRLREGGMSLFAQIPQVEGERADTVPDRFRGRMRRHGDVPSFVWARKFFENEAIVQTLDVTHKSAVAGRRNDAGEVVIRIEGDDREVALQPRDELRFVVPARTAVIQLGKSTWPNETEARASVAALGVPFVAQERPSSHAHSYVAAIPTTDRDSARQRLEAGRDVPANNADPKVGATVLSRTRTYAAPVAEIEWTGAGWRLPLGYAHPGYEVRGDTLAPRSTEDGRIQLSADQVRAVRLDRKLELDEDGYVIIVGEEPASQRLTALLFLVVCGLVLANLASLALWIRNRR
;
A
#
# COMPACT_ATOMS: atom_id res chain seq x y z
N MET A 1 -51.20 -57.03 -17.05
CA MET A 1 -50.48 -58.23 -17.51
C MET A 1 -49.29 -58.39 -16.57
N HIS A 2 -49.25 -59.50 -15.80
CA HIS A 2 -48.26 -59.91 -14.78
C HIS A 2 -48.10 -58.97 -13.57
N VAL A 3 -48.42 -59.31 -12.31
CA VAL A 3 -48.19 -60.50 -11.43
C VAL A 3 -46.71 -60.82 -11.20
N ASN A 4 -46.20 -60.43 -10.02
CA ASN A 4 -45.48 -61.23 -9.02
C ASN A 4 -45.25 -60.31 -7.80
N GLU A 5 -45.84 -60.53 -6.62
CA GLU A 5 -45.46 -61.54 -5.61
C GLU A 5 -43.95 -61.55 -5.33
N ASP A 6 -43.52 -60.92 -4.23
CA ASP A 6 -42.87 -61.72 -3.19
C ASP A 6 -42.89 -61.06 -1.81
N ALA A 7 -43.08 -61.91 -0.81
CA ALA A 7 -43.25 -61.61 0.59
C ALA A 7 -41.92 -61.48 1.33
N SER A 8 -41.87 -60.66 2.37
CA SER A 8 -40.95 -60.86 3.51
C SER A 8 -41.46 -60.15 4.74
N ALA A 9 -41.93 -60.94 5.70
CA ALA A 9 -42.28 -60.52 7.05
C ALA A 9 -41.02 -60.26 7.88
N PRO A 10 -41.00 -59.23 8.76
CA PRO A 10 -39.95 -59.12 9.76
C PRO A 10 -40.19 -60.11 10.91
N SER A 11 -39.20 -60.98 11.08
CA SER A 11 -39.05 -61.98 12.12
C SER A 11 -39.15 -61.37 13.52
N ARG A 12 -39.94 -62.00 14.40
CA ARG A 12 -39.92 -61.75 15.85
C ARG A 12 -38.54 -62.11 16.42
N PRO A 13 -37.94 -61.28 17.28
CA PRO A 13 -36.75 -61.69 18.02
C PRO A 13 -37.08 -62.83 18.99
N SER A 14 -36.27 -63.88 18.89
CA SER A 14 -36.25 -65.08 19.70
C SER A 14 -35.99 -64.76 21.18
N THR A 15 -36.82 -65.36 22.03
CA THR A 15 -36.73 -65.43 23.50
C THR A 15 -35.47 -66.12 24.04
N ALA A 16 -34.55 -66.58 23.18
CA ALA A 16 -33.26 -67.14 23.58
C ALA A 16 -32.21 -66.08 23.93
N SER A 17 -32.30 -64.86 23.39
CA SER A 17 -31.28 -63.81 23.58
C SER A 17 -31.43 -62.99 24.88
N GLN A 18 -32.53 -63.18 25.62
CA GLN A 18 -32.72 -62.55 26.93
C GLN A 18 -32.24 -63.42 28.09
N ARG A 19 -32.26 -64.75 27.96
CA ARG A 19 -31.74 -65.66 29.01
C ARG A 19 -30.20 -65.67 29.08
N GLU A 20 -29.50 -65.56 27.95
CA GLU A 20 -28.04 -65.35 27.96
C GLU A 20 -27.61 -63.99 28.54
N ARG A 21 -28.53 -63.01 28.62
CA ARG A 21 -28.24 -61.71 29.24
C ARG A 21 -28.57 -61.66 30.73
N GLU A 22 -29.38 -62.57 31.26
CA GLU A 22 -29.66 -62.69 32.70
C GLU A 22 -28.69 -63.65 33.41
N GLU A 23 -28.18 -64.71 32.74
CA GLU A 23 -27.17 -65.61 33.35
C GLU A 23 -25.74 -65.02 33.37
N ALA A 24 -25.48 -63.92 32.67
CA ALA A 24 -24.23 -63.17 32.81
C ALA A 24 -24.24 -62.16 33.97
N ALA A 25 -25.31 -62.10 34.77
CA ALA A 25 -25.51 -61.06 35.78
C ALA A 25 -25.32 -61.51 37.25
N LEU A 26 -24.96 -62.78 37.53
CA LEU A 26 -24.81 -63.26 38.92
C LEU A 26 -23.74 -64.34 39.06
N THR A 27 -22.48 -63.91 39.00
CA THR A 27 -21.34 -64.61 39.63
C THR A 27 -20.50 -63.55 40.34
N TRP A 28 -20.95 -63.20 41.54
CA TRP A 28 -20.12 -62.60 42.58
C TRP A 28 -19.55 -63.76 43.38
N ASP A 29 -18.37 -64.24 42.99
CA ASP A 29 -17.53 -65.08 43.84
C ASP A 29 -16.39 -64.20 44.39
N ASP A 30 -16.27 -64.27 45.71
CA ASP A 30 -15.48 -63.45 46.63
C ASP A 30 -13.96 -63.75 46.59
N GLU A 31 -13.29 -63.52 45.47
CA GLU A 31 -11.82 -63.60 45.42
C GLU A 31 -11.23 -62.49 44.54
N ASP A 32 -11.05 -61.29 45.13
CA ASP A 32 -9.94 -60.35 44.86
C ASP A 32 -10.14 -59.07 45.71
N ASP A 33 -10.19 -59.23 47.03
CA ASP A 33 -10.05 -58.13 48.01
C ASP A 33 -8.54 -57.81 48.22
N GLU A 34 -7.75 -57.90 47.14
CA GLU A 34 -6.32 -57.64 47.10
C GLU A 34 -6.06 -56.38 46.23
N MET A 35 -5.85 -55.26 46.92
CA MET A 35 -5.25 -54.01 46.41
C MET A 35 -6.05 -53.14 45.44
N LEU A 36 -7.12 -52.50 45.94
CA LEU A 36 -7.37 -51.09 45.59
C LEU A 36 -6.52 -50.18 46.49
N GLU A 37 -5.18 -50.27 46.37
CA GLU A 37 -4.34 -49.16 46.81
C GLU A 37 -4.82 -47.92 46.02
N PRO A 38 -5.19 -46.80 46.67
CA PRO A 38 -5.47 -45.57 45.95
C PRO A 38 -4.25 -45.29 45.07
N PRO A 39 -4.41 -45.01 43.76
CA PRO A 39 -3.28 -44.94 42.84
C PRO A 39 -2.23 -44.03 43.46
N ARG A 40 -1.06 -44.61 43.80
CA ARG A 40 0.07 -43.88 44.39
C ARG A 40 0.26 -42.64 43.54
N ARG A 41 -0.05 -41.47 44.10
CA ARG A 41 0.02 -40.18 43.38
C ARG A 41 1.40 -40.10 42.73
N ARG A 42 1.48 -40.35 41.42
CA ARG A 42 2.72 -40.24 40.66
C ARG A 42 3.22 -38.82 40.90
N ARG A 43 4.29 -38.68 41.69
CA ARG A 43 4.89 -37.37 41.97
C ARG A 43 5.31 -36.80 40.63
N ARG A 44 4.62 -35.76 40.17
CA ARG A 44 4.97 -35.03 38.95
C ARG A 44 6.41 -34.54 39.10
N SER A 45 7.24 -34.75 38.09
CA SER A 45 8.63 -34.32 38.12
C SER A 45 8.69 -32.79 38.30
N PRO A 46 9.48 -32.26 39.24
CA PRO A 46 9.58 -30.82 39.49
C PRO A 46 10.12 -30.07 38.27
N LEU A 47 10.95 -30.70 37.44
CA LEU A 47 11.46 -30.10 36.20
C LEU A 47 10.33 -29.84 35.18
N VAL A 48 9.38 -30.78 35.07
CA VAL A 48 8.21 -30.60 34.19
C VAL A 48 7.35 -29.44 34.68
N ALA A 49 7.17 -29.30 36.00
CA ALA A 49 6.43 -28.18 36.57
C ALA A 49 7.11 -26.83 36.26
N VAL A 50 8.44 -26.72 36.39
CA VAL A 50 9.19 -25.50 36.03
C VAL A 50 9.01 -25.17 34.55
N PHE A 51 9.14 -26.16 33.66
CA PHE A 51 8.96 -25.96 32.23
C PHE A 51 7.55 -25.46 31.89
N VAL A 52 6.52 -26.10 32.44
CA VAL A 52 5.12 -25.70 32.24
C VAL A 52 4.87 -24.28 32.76
N VAL A 53 5.47 -23.89 33.89
CA VAL A 53 5.37 -22.52 34.41
C VAL A 53 6.01 -21.52 33.46
N LEU A 54 7.24 -21.76 33.01
CA LEU A 54 7.93 -20.84 32.10
C LEU A 54 7.17 -20.66 30.78
N PHE A 55 6.74 -21.78 30.18
CA PHE A 55 5.95 -21.75 28.95
C PHE A 55 4.58 -21.10 29.15
N GLY A 56 3.90 -21.40 30.26
CA GLY A 56 2.62 -20.78 30.59
C GLY A 56 2.72 -19.28 30.84
N VAL A 57 3.75 -18.81 31.54
CA VAL A 57 4.02 -17.37 31.73
C VAL A 57 4.26 -16.69 30.39
N TYR A 58 5.04 -17.30 29.50
CA TYR A 58 5.23 -16.78 28.13
C TYR A 58 3.90 -16.61 27.39
N LEU A 59 3.04 -17.63 27.41
CA LEU A 59 1.72 -17.55 26.77
C LEU A 59 0.84 -16.46 27.40
N LEU A 60 0.81 -16.34 28.73
CA LEU A 60 0.06 -15.28 29.43
C LEU A 60 0.54 -13.89 29.01
N VAL A 61 1.86 -13.68 28.92
CA VAL A 61 2.41 -12.40 28.46
C VAL A 61 1.98 -12.11 27.02
N SER A 62 2.04 -13.10 26.12
CA SER A 62 1.64 -12.92 24.72
C SER A 62 0.14 -12.61 24.54
N MET A 63 -0.72 -13.17 25.40
CA MET A 63 -2.17 -13.00 25.33
C MET A 63 -2.69 -11.83 26.19
N TRP A 64 -1.81 -11.15 26.93
CA TRP A 64 -2.21 -10.11 27.90
C TRP A 64 -2.94 -8.94 27.24
N ALA A 65 -2.48 -8.51 26.06
CA ALA A 65 -3.12 -7.42 25.31
C ALA A 65 -4.56 -7.77 24.92
N ASP A 66 -4.78 -8.98 24.40
CA ASP A 66 -6.12 -9.47 24.04
C ASP A 66 -7.03 -9.66 25.25
N PHE A 67 -6.47 -10.17 26.36
CA PHE A 67 -7.21 -10.31 27.62
C PHE A 67 -7.60 -8.94 28.20
N ARG A 68 -6.70 -7.96 28.20
CA ARG A 68 -6.99 -6.59 28.63
C ARG A 68 -8.03 -5.93 27.73
N HIS A 69 -7.95 -6.15 26.41
CA HIS A 69 -8.94 -5.66 25.48
C HIS A 69 -10.32 -6.27 25.76
N TRP A 70 -10.39 -7.58 26.00
CA TRP A 70 -11.63 -8.26 26.40
C TRP A 70 -12.25 -7.72 27.69
N LEU A 71 -11.44 -7.28 28.66
CA LEU A 71 -11.93 -6.68 29.90
C LEU A 71 -12.58 -5.29 29.72
N ARG A 72 -12.43 -4.65 28.56
CA ARG A 72 -13.08 -3.36 28.29
C ARG A 72 -14.58 -3.52 28.14
N SER A 73 -15.33 -2.51 28.58
CA SER A 73 -16.77 -2.46 28.32
C SER A 73 -17.00 -2.20 26.82
N PRO A 74 -18.00 -2.84 26.18
CA PRO A 74 -18.43 -2.48 24.83
C PRO A 74 -18.89 -1.03 24.69
N ASP A 75 -19.30 -0.39 25.80
CA ASP A 75 -19.74 1.01 25.84
C ASP A 75 -18.57 1.99 26.05
N ASP A 76 -17.37 1.49 26.37
CA ASP A 76 -16.15 2.29 26.60
C ASP A 76 -15.38 2.47 25.28
N VAL A 77 -16.09 2.93 24.25
CA VAL A 77 -15.51 3.29 22.96
C VAL A 77 -14.88 4.67 23.08
N GLU A 78 -13.61 4.76 22.75
CA GLU A 78 -12.89 6.02 22.71
C GLU A 78 -13.17 6.75 21.38
N ASP A 79 -13.91 7.86 21.42
CA ASP A 79 -14.10 8.71 20.24
C ASP A 79 -12.80 9.50 19.98
N LEU A 80 -12.12 9.14 18.88
CA LEU A 80 -10.88 9.77 18.45
C LEU A 80 -11.12 10.98 17.54
N GLY A 81 -12.38 11.29 17.21
CA GLY A 81 -12.71 12.35 16.28
C GLY A 81 -12.17 12.08 14.88
N HIS A 82 -11.55 13.08 14.26
CA HIS A 82 -11.10 12.99 12.88
C HIS A 82 -9.63 12.54 12.78
N ALA A 83 -9.32 11.66 11.83
CA ALA A 83 -7.97 11.11 11.65
C ALA A 83 -6.85 12.15 11.48
N ARG A 84 -7.17 13.33 10.95
CA ARG A 84 -6.21 14.44 10.82
C ARG A 84 -5.71 14.97 12.17
N ASP A 85 -6.52 14.86 13.21
CA ASP A 85 -6.23 15.39 14.54
C ASP A 85 -5.39 14.41 15.37
N LEU A 86 -5.25 13.16 14.89
CA LEU A 86 -4.43 12.14 15.55
C LEU A 86 -2.95 12.27 15.23
N ILE A 87 -2.59 13.03 14.19
CA ILE A 87 -1.22 13.13 13.70
C ILE A 87 -0.75 14.56 13.73
N GLU A 88 0.31 14.79 14.50
CA GLU A 88 0.99 16.07 14.59
C GLU A 88 2.45 15.88 14.17
N ASN A 89 2.94 16.70 13.22
CA ASN A 89 4.30 16.61 12.69
C ASN A 89 4.67 15.20 12.16
N GLY A 90 3.70 14.49 11.58
CA GLY A 90 3.90 13.15 11.03
C GLY A 90 4.01 12.04 12.09
N ARG A 91 3.66 12.31 13.34
CA ARG A 91 3.62 11.32 14.42
C ARG A 91 2.27 11.33 15.12
N PHE A 92 1.88 10.19 15.66
CA PHE A 92 0.68 10.12 16.48
C PHE A 92 0.85 10.91 17.78
N ILE A 93 -0.18 11.67 18.16
CA ILE A 93 -0.17 12.54 19.35
C ILE A 93 0.01 11.75 20.67
N ARG A 94 -0.31 10.45 20.66
CA ARG A 94 -0.12 9.50 21.76
C ARG A 94 -0.17 8.06 21.23
N ASP A 95 0.03 7.10 22.13
CA ASP A 95 -0.14 5.68 21.82
C ASP A 95 -1.62 5.29 21.81
N PHE A 96 -2.05 4.62 20.73
CA PHE A 96 -3.39 4.07 20.55
C PHE A 96 -3.42 2.53 20.59
N ASP A 97 -2.33 1.88 20.98
CA ASP A 97 -2.24 0.42 20.93
C ASP A 97 -3.32 -0.27 21.77
N ASN A 98 -4.06 -1.16 21.13
CA ASN A 98 -5.20 -1.90 21.69
C ASN A 98 -6.36 -1.02 22.20
N ALA A 99 -6.43 0.25 21.79
CA ALA A 99 -7.59 1.10 22.04
C ALA A 99 -8.82 0.54 21.31
N TYR A 100 -9.95 0.50 22.00
CA TYR A 100 -11.24 0.29 21.36
C TYR A 100 -11.82 1.66 21.05
N ALA A 101 -11.85 2.01 19.77
CA ALA A 101 -12.00 3.39 19.33
C ALA A 101 -12.94 3.53 18.15
N GLU A 102 -13.47 4.74 18.00
CA GLU A 102 -14.17 5.21 16.80
C GLU A 102 -13.38 6.36 16.18
N LEU A 103 -13.27 6.34 14.85
CA LEU A 103 -12.46 7.28 14.08
C LEU A 103 -13.18 7.68 12.80
N GLU A 104 -13.24 8.98 12.52
CA GLU A 104 -13.74 9.54 11.26
C GLU A 104 -12.59 9.83 10.29
N ALA A 105 -12.65 9.31 9.06
CA ALA A 105 -11.56 9.46 8.09
C ALA A 105 -12.00 9.30 6.63
N THR A 106 -11.24 9.90 5.71
CA THR A 106 -11.45 9.72 4.28
C THR A 106 -10.64 8.54 3.76
N VAL A 107 -11.32 7.59 3.12
CA VAL A 107 -10.64 6.42 2.55
C VAL A 107 -10.08 6.72 1.18
N ASP A 108 -8.88 6.21 0.92
CA ASP A 108 -8.32 6.16 -0.42
C ASP A 108 -8.72 4.90 -1.18
N LEU A 109 -9.87 4.97 -1.87
CA LEU A 109 -10.40 3.86 -2.65
C LEU A 109 -9.52 3.47 -3.85
N GLN A 110 -8.66 4.38 -4.33
CA GLN A 110 -7.79 4.12 -5.48
C GLN A 110 -6.76 3.03 -5.19
N HIS A 111 -6.30 2.93 -3.94
CA HIS A 111 -5.29 1.97 -3.50
C HIS A 111 -5.86 0.97 -2.48
N ALA A 112 -7.14 0.63 -2.62
CA ALA A 112 -7.81 -0.35 -1.76
C ALA A 112 -7.27 -1.77 -2.02
N ALA A 113 -6.70 -2.39 -0.99
CA ALA A 113 -6.13 -3.71 -1.10
C ALA A 113 -7.11 -4.78 -0.60
N LYS A 114 -7.16 -5.94 -1.27
CA LYS A 114 -7.96 -7.10 -0.82
C LYS A 114 -7.07 -8.14 -0.16
N LEU A 115 -7.37 -8.45 1.09
CA LEU A 115 -6.63 -9.38 1.93
C LEU A 115 -7.49 -10.62 2.20
N THR A 116 -6.94 -11.82 1.93
CA THR A 116 -7.53 -13.07 2.43
C THR A 116 -6.97 -13.34 3.83
N THR A 117 -7.85 -13.37 4.83
CA THR A 117 -7.53 -13.70 6.23
C THR A 117 -8.03 -15.10 6.57
N ALA A 118 -7.62 -15.64 7.72
CA ALA A 118 -8.16 -16.91 8.23
C ALA A 118 -9.69 -16.87 8.45
N ASN A 119 -10.26 -15.68 8.65
CA ASN A 119 -11.67 -15.47 8.95
C ASN A 119 -12.49 -15.01 7.72
N GLY A 120 -11.89 -15.02 6.52
CA GLY A 120 -12.53 -14.56 5.28
C GLY A 120 -11.77 -13.41 4.60
N GLU A 121 -12.41 -12.75 3.65
CA GLU A 121 -11.82 -11.60 2.96
C GLU A 121 -11.97 -10.31 3.79
N ALA A 122 -10.95 -9.47 3.76
CA ALA A 122 -10.97 -8.14 4.36
C ALA A 122 -10.40 -7.12 3.36
N ARG A 123 -10.93 -5.91 3.38
CA ARG A 123 -10.38 -4.76 2.66
C ARG A 123 -9.39 -4.05 3.58
N TYR A 124 -8.18 -3.80 3.07
CA TYR A 124 -7.16 -3.02 3.75
C TYR A 124 -7.05 -1.67 3.06
N LEU A 125 -7.48 -0.63 3.75
CA LEU A 125 -7.79 0.67 3.18
C LEU A 125 -6.92 1.75 3.82
N ARG A 126 -6.23 2.53 2.99
CA ARG A 126 -5.45 3.68 3.46
C ARG A 126 -6.39 4.82 3.87
N LEU A 127 -6.18 5.40 5.04
CA LEU A 127 -6.87 6.61 5.47
C LEU A 127 -6.04 7.82 5.03
N ARG A 128 -6.60 8.69 4.18
CA ARG A 128 -5.84 9.75 3.49
C ARG A 128 -5.14 10.71 4.43
N GLU A 129 -5.81 11.06 5.52
CA GLU A 129 -5.32 11.97 6.54
C GLU A 129 -4.08 11.42 7.25
N GLY A 130 -3.99 10.09 7.38
CA GLY A 130 -2.88 9.43 8.04
C GLY A 130 -1.75 8.98 7.13
N GLY A 131 -1.82 9.29 5.83
CA GLY A 131 -0.78 8.91 4.87
C GLY A 131 -0.54 7.41 4.86
N MET A 132 0.70 6.98 5.10
CA MET A 132 1.07 5.56 5.21
C MET A 132 1.20 5.06 6.65
N SER A 133 0.69 5.83 7.60
CA SER A 133 0.75 5.47 9.02
C SER A 133 -0.63 5.13 9.59
N LEU A 134 -1.73 5.26 8.82
CA LEU A 134 -3.08 4.98 9.31
C LEU A 134 -3.95 4.24 8.29
N PHE A 135 -4.48 3.08 8.68
CA PHE A 135 -5.27 2.21 7.82
C PHE A 135 -6.53 1.71 8.53
N ALA A 136 -7.52 1.31 7.74
CA ALA A 136 -8.66 0.54 8.20
C ALA A 136 -8.66 -0.84 7.57
N GLN A 137 -8.79 -1.87 8.40
CA GLN A 137 -9.05 -3.24 7.96
C GLN A 137 -10.53 -3.53 8.16
N ILE A 138 -11.28 -3.65 7.06
CA ILE A 138 -12.72 -3.84 7.07
C ILE A 138 -13.04 -5.27 6.62
N PRO A 139 -13.68 -6.11 7.45
CA PRO A 139 -14.13 -7.43 7.00
C PRO A 139 -15.12 -7.27 5.86
N GLN A 140 -14.99 -8.11 4.83
CA GLN A 140 -15.91 -8.09 3.70
C GLN A 140 -17.12 -8.97 4.02
N VAL A 141 -18.30 -8.36 4.10
CA VAL A 141 -19.56 -9.09 4.27
C VAL A 141 -20.08 -9.51 2.90
N GLU A 142 -20.47 -10.78 2.77
CA GLU A 142 -21.01 -11.32 1.52
C GLU A 142 -22.28 -10.57 1.11
N GLY A 143 -22.31 -10.02 -0.11
CA GLY A 143 -23.44 -9.24 -0.65
C GLY A 143 -23.36 -7.72 -0.45
N GLU A 144 -22.39 -7.21 0.31
CA GLU A 144 -22.15 -5.77 0.44
C GLU A 144 -21.44 -5.23 -0.81
N ARG A 145 -21.93 -4.13 -1.38
CA ARG A 145 -21.31 -3.56 -2.58
C ARG A 145 -19.97 -2.90 -2.21
N ALA A 146 -18.97 -3.11 -3.06
CA ALA A 146 -17.62 -2.58 -2.87
C ALA A 146 -17.52 -1.04 -2.84
N ASP A 147 -18.55 -0.33 -3.28
CA ASP A 147 -18.64 1.13 -3.37
C ASP A 147 -19.14 1.79 -2.08
N THR A 148 -19.67 1.02 -1.13
CA THR A 148 -20.09 1.56 0.17
C THR A 148 -18.95 1.35 1.17
N VAL A 149 -18.33 2.45 1.57
CA VAL A 149 -17.29 2.47 2.60
C VAL A 149 -17.74 3.44 3.68
N PRO A 150 -17.76 3.04 4.96
CA PRO A 150 -18.20 3.92 6.02
C PRO A 150 -17.19 5.06 6.19
N ASP A 151 -17.68 6.25 6.56
CA ASP A 151 -16.82 7.39 6.90
C ASP A 151 -16.32 7.31 8.36
N ARG A 152 -16.92 6.40 9.14
CA ARG A 152 -16.60 6.14 10.55
C ARG A 152 -16.19 4.69 10.75
N PHE A 153 -15.03 4.52 11.37
CA PHE A 153 -14.42 3.22 11.64
C PHE A 153 -14.47 2.97 13.14
N ARG A 154 -15.18 1.93 13.56
CA ARG A 154 -15.23 1.49 14.95
C ARG A 154 -14.58 0.12 15.09
N GLY A 155 -13.65 -0.01 16.02
CA GLY A 155 -12.92 -1.26 16.21
C GLY A 155 -11.69 -1.13 17.10
N ARG A 156 -10.80 -2.11 16.99
CA ARG A 156 -9.55 -2.13 17.76
C ARG A 156 -8.42 -1.49 16.97
N MET A 157 -7.78 -0.49 17.56
CA MET A 157 -6.52 0.07 17.08
C MET A 157 -5.38 -0.90 17.40
N ARG A 158 -4.55 -1.19 16.40
CA ARG A 158 -3.34 -2.01 16.55
C ARG A 158 -2.19 -1.39 15.79
N ARG A 159 -0.98 -1.54 16.30
CA ARG A 159 0.21 -1.19 15.51
C ARG A 159 0.27 -2.04 14.25
N HIS A 160 0.71 -1.44 13.16
CA HIS A 160 0.92 -2.11 11.89
C HIS A 160 1.87 -3.29 12.05
N GLY A 161 3.07 -3.09 12.61
CA GLY A 161 4.04 -4.16 12.78
C GLY A 161 3.52 -5.40 13.53
N ASP A 162 2.52 -5.21 14.39
CA ASP A 162 1.96 -6.25 15.24
C ASP A 162 0.80 -7.04 14.61
N VAL A 163 0.32 -6.65 13.42
CA VAL A 163 -0.74 -7.39 12.73
C VAL A 163 -0.19 -8.34 11.67
N PRO A 164 -0.73 -9.57 11.54
CA PRO A 164 -0.25 -10.54 10.54
C PRO A 164 -0.32 -10.03 9.09
N SER A 165 -1.22 -9.07 8.81
CA SER A 165 -1.41 -8.47 7.50
C SER A 165 -0.29 -7.53 7.07
N PHE A 166 0.58 -7.08 7.99
CA PHE A 166 1.61 -6.07 7.71
C PHE A 166 2.60 -6.49 6.64
N VAL A 167 3.16 -7.69 6.74
CA VAL A 167 4.17 -8.18 5.78
C VAL A 167 3.60 -8.23 4.36
N TRP A 168 2.32 -8.58 4.24
CA TRP A 168 1.62 -8.56 2.96
C TRP A 168 1.30 -7.14 2.50
N ALA A 169 0.76 -6.30 3.38
CA ALA A 169 0.38 -4.92 3.06
C ALA A 169 1.60 -4.10 2.62
N ARG A 170 2.73 -4.27 3.32
CA ARG A 170 4.01 -3.66 2.95
C ARG A 170 4.41 -4.01 1.53
N LYS A 171 4.39 -5.30 1.17
CA LYS A 171 4.71 -5.75 -0.20
C LYS A 171 3.73 -5.21 -1.23
N PHE A 172 2.43 -5.17 -0.90
CA PHE A 172 1.40 -4.62 -1.78
C PHE A 172 1.68 -3.15 -2.09
N PHE A 173 1.83 -2.31 -1.06
CA PHE A 173 2.06 -0.88 -1.24
C PHE A 173 3.45 -0.54 -1.80
N GLU A 174 4.47 -1.35 -1.51
CA GLU A 174 5.79 -1.23 -2.13
C GLU A 174 5.73 -1.44 -3.66
N ASN A 175 4.89 -2.38 -4.11
CA ASN A 175 4.67 -2.70 -5.53
C ASN A 175 3.77 -1.68 -6.24
N GLU A 176 2.76 -1.13 -5.56
CA GLU A 176 1.95 -0.02 -6.07
C GLU A 176 2.78 1.25 -6.30
N ALA A 177 3.94 1.36 -5.63
CA ALA A 177 4.88 2.46 -5.77
C ALA A 177 4.19 3.83 -5.61
N ILE A 178 3.35 3.95 -4.58
CA ILE A 178 2.63 5.20 -4.30
C ILE A 178 3.64 6.31 -4.01
N VAL A 179 3.50 7.42 -4.73
CA VAL A 179 4.35 8.60 -4.58
C VAL A 179 3.52 9.78 -4.08
N GLN A 180 4.06 10.49 -3.09
CA GLN A 180 3.60 11.82 -2.75
C GLN A 180 4.36 12.83 -3.61
N THR A 181 3.63 13.57 -4.44
CA THR A 181 4.20 14.66 -5.24
C THR A 181 3.93 16.00 -4.55
N LEU A 182 4.98 16.74 -4.23
CA LEU A 182 4.92 18.09 -3.68
C LEU A 182 5.51 19.07 -4.71
N ASP A 183 4.78 20.12 -5.07
CA ASP A 183 5.33 21.20 -5.88
C ASP A 183 6.31 22.02 -5.03
N VAL A 184 7.49 22.31 -5.57
CA VAL A 184 8.61 22.93 -4.84
C VAL A 184 8.89 24.31 -5.41
N THR A 185 9.11 25.29 -4.53
CA THR A 185 9.52 26.63 -4.97
C THR A 185 10.85 26.54 -5.72
N HIS A 186 10.93 27.10 -6.93
CA HIS A 186 12.16 27.05 -7.76
C HIS A 186 13.41 27.45 -6.98
N LYS A 187 13.33 28.55 -6.23
CA LYS A 187 14.47 29.08 -5.45
C LYS A 187 14.94 28.15 -4.34
N SER A 188 14.06 27.32 -3.76
CA SER A 188 14.47 26.37 -2.73
C SER A 188 15.06 25.08 -3.30
N ALA A 189 14.59 24.64 -4.48
CA ALA A 189 15.23 23.55 -5.22
C ALA A 189 16.66 23.90 -5.71
N VAL A 190 16.95 25.20 -5.80
CA VAL A 190 18.23 25.78 -6.25
C VAL A 190 19.29 25.84 -5.15
N ALA A 191 18.92 25.95 -3.88
CA ALA A 191 19.83 26.52 -2.89
C ALA A 191 20.56 25.51 -1.98
N GLY A 192 20.21 24.22 -2.01
CA GLY A 192 20.81 23.23 -1.09
C GLY A 192 20.77 23.71 0.38
N ARG A 193 19.76 24.54 0.71
CA ARG A 193 19.67 25.22 2.00
C ARG A 193 19.66 24.15 3.07
N ARG A 194 20.56 24.27 4.04
CA ARG A 194 20.56 23.38 5.18
C ARG A 194 19.78 24.00 6.32
N ASN A 195 19.01 23.20 7.04
CA ASN A 195 18.45 23.61 8.32
C ASN A 195 19.55 23.61 9.39
N ASP A 196 19.20 23.97 10.63
CA ASP A 196 20.13 24.01 11.76
C ASP A 196 20.72 22.63 12.10
N ALA A 197 20.04 21.54 11.70
CA ALA A 197 20.52 20.16 11.81
C ALA A 197 21.47 19.75 10.67
N GLY A 198 21.73 20.63 9.71
CA GLY A 198 22.58 20.36 8.55
C GLY A 198 21.89 19.57 7.43
N GLU A 199 20.58 19.34 7.50
CA GLU A 199 19.81 18.61 6.49
C GLU A 199 19.43 19.51 5.34
N VAL A 200 19.51 19.02 4.10
CA VAL A 200 19.08 19.80 2.93
C VAL A 200 17.55 19.90 2.94
N VAL A 201 17.03 21.11 3.01
CA VAL A 201 15.59 21.40 3.03
C VAL A 201 15.14 22.10 1.76
N ILE A 202 13.91 21.81 1.35
CA ILE A 202 13.20 22.50 0.28
C ILE A 202 11.89 23.11 0.81
N ARG A 203 11.49 24.24 0.23
CA ARG A 203 10.23 24.91 0.58
C ARG A 203 9.16 24.50 -0.43
N ILE A 204 8.02 24.04 0.09
CA ILE A 204 6.86 23.67 -0.72
C ILE A 204 6.30 24.95 -1.38
N GLU A 205 5.88 24.87 -2.63
CA GLU A 205 5.25 26.01 -3.31
C GLU A 205 3.86 26.29 -2.70
N GLY A 206 3.59 27.55 -2.36
CA GLY A 206 2.32 27.97 -1.76
C GLY A 206 2.18 27.67 -0.25
N ASP A 207 3.25 27.22 0.38
CA ASP A 207 3.30 26.88 1.80
C ASP A 207 4.65 27.32 2.41
N ASP A 208 4.64 27.86 3.62
CA ASP A 208 5.87 28.29 4.30
C ASP A 208 6.64 27.12 4.92
N ARG A 209 6.08 25.91 4.91
CA ARG A 209 6.73 24.69 5.41
C ARG A 209 7.98 24.32 4.61
N GLU A 210 8.98 23.88 5.36
CA GLU A 210 10.21 23.29 4.84
C GLU A 210 10.18 21.77 5.02
N VAL A 211 10.64 21.05 4.01
CA VAL A 211 10.74 19.58 4.03
C VAL A 211 12.21 19.21 3.86
N ALA A 212 12.73 18.46 4.81
CA ALA A 212 14.05 17.82 4.67
C ALA A 212 13.99 16.78 3.56
N LEU A 213 14.94 16.88 2.63
CA LEU A 213 15.15 15.92 1.56
C LEU A 213 15.80 14.66 2.11
N GLN A 214 15.24 13.51 1.74
CA GLN A 214 15.82 12.21 2.01
C GLN A 214 16.68 11.76 0.82
N PRO A 215 17.72 10.93 1.03
CA PRO A 215 18.57 10.46 -0.07
C PRO A 215 17.83 9.72 -1.19
N ARG A 216 16.71 9.07 -0.85
CA ARG A 216 15.84 8.31 -1.78
C ARG A 216 14.72 9.15 -2.40
N ASP A 217 14.57 10.40 -1.99
CA ASP A 217 13.62 11.29 -2.64
C ASP A 217 14.04 11.53 -4.09
N GLU A 218 13.07 11.63 -4.99
CA GLU A 218 13.31 12.04 -6.38
C GLU A 218 12.90 13.48 -6.59
N LEU A 219 13.73 14.25 -7.32
CA LEU A 219 13.33 15.55 -7.83
C LEU A 219 13.02 15.43 -9.31
N ARG A 220 11.82 15.87 -9.67
CA ARG A 220 11.28 15.88 -11.01
C ARG A 220 11.25 17.31 -11.55
N PHE A 221 12.07 17.57 -12.56
CA PHE A 221 12.19 18.84 -13.25
C PHE A 221 11.30 18.88 -14.48
N VAL A 222 10.35 19.82 -14.49
CA VAL A 222 9.43 20.05 -15.59
C VAL A 222 10.00 21.17 -16.47
N VAL A 223 10.46 20.80 -17.66
CA VAL A 223 11.12 21.69 -18.62
C VAL A 223 10.22 21.85 -19.85
N PRO A 224 9.65 23.04 -20.10
CA PRO A 224 8.96 23.31 -21.35
C PRO A 224 9.95 23.16 -22.51
N ALA A 225 9.58 22.37 -23.51
CA ALA A 225 10.42 22.22 -24.69
C ALA A 225 10.38 23.54 -25.49
N ARG A 226 11.57 24.04 -25.82
CA ARG A 226 11.76 25.13 -26.79
C ARG A 226 11.51 24.69 -28.24
N THR A 227 11.03 23.45 -28.43
CA THR A 227 10.68 22.85 -29.71
C THR A 227 9.21 22.41 -29.70
N ALA A 228 8.62 22.35 -30.88
CA ALA A 228 7.28 21.83 -31.12
C ALA A 228 7.34 20.49 -31.85
N VAL A 229 6.31 19.66 -31.67
CA VAL A 229 6.06 18.50 -32.54
C VAL A 229 5.08 18.93 -33.61
N ILE A 230 5.49 18.80 -34.86
CA ILE A 230 4.63 19.00 -36.01
C ILE A 230 4.13 17.64 -36.47
N GLN A 231 2.83 17.47 -36.56
CA GLN A 231 2.18 16.31 -37.17
C GLN A 231 1.44 16.77 -38.42
N LEU A 232 1.80 16.21 -39.57
CA LEU A 232 1.18 16.47 -40.86
C LEU A 232 0.38 15.25 -41.30
N GLY A 233 -0.93 15.37 -41.34
CA GLY A 233 -1.84 14.27 -41.65
C GLY A 233 -1.63 13.71 -43.05
N LYS A 234 -1.57 12.37 -43.18
CA LYS A 234 -1.27 11.70 -44.46
C LYS A 234 -2.34 11.84 -45.54
N SER A 235 -3.58 12.21 -45.18
CA SER A 235 -4.61 12.53 -46.18
C SER A 235 -4.35 13.88 -46.86
N THR A 236 -3.74 14.83 -46.14
CA THR A 236 -3.40 16.16 -46.66
C THR A 236 -1.98 16.20 -47.25
N TRP A 237 -1.03 15.45 -46.66
CA TRP A 237 0.33 15.23 -47.15
C TRP A 237 0.58 13.73 -47.37
N PRO A 238 0.22 13.18 -48.54
CA PRO A 238 0.36 11.74 -48.80
C PRO A 238 1.82 11.29 -48.96
N ASN A 239 2.73 12.21 -49.24
CA ASN A 239 4.14 11.94 -49.47
C ASN A 239 5.03 12.61 -48.41
N GLU A 240 5.99 11.86 -47.86
CA GLU A 240 6.97 12.36 -46.91
C GLU A 240 7.83 13.50 -47.49
N THR A 241 8.16 13.46 -48.77
CA THR A 241 8.93 14.53 -49.43
C THR A 241 8.17 15.85 -49.41
N GLU A 242 6.85 15.81 -49.65
CA GLU A 242 5.98 16.99 -49.63
C GLU A 242 5.76 17.51 -48.20
N ALA A 243 5.56 16.59 -47.24
CA ALA A 243 5.47 16.91 -45.82
C ALA A 243 6.76 17.61 -45.34
N ARG A 244 7.91 17.05 -45.69
CA ARG A 244 9.23 17.61 -45.35
C ARG A 244 9.46 18.98 -45.98
N ALA A 245 9.08 19.16 -47.25
CA ALA A 245 9.17 20.46 -47.93
C ALA A 245 8.28 21.52 -47.25
N SER A 246 7.09 21.13 -46.81
CA SER A 246 6.17 22.03 -46.09
C SER A 246 6.73 22.48 -44.75
N VAL A 247 7.35 21.58 -43.97
CA VAL A 247 8.04 21.94 -42.73
C VAL A 247 9.27 22.82 -43.01
N ALA A 248 10.05 22.50 -44.05
CA ALA A 248 11.22 23.30 -44.43
C ALA A 248 10.82 24.75 -44.82
N ALA A 249 9.66 24.95 -45.45
CA ALA A 249 9.15 26.26 -45.82
C ALA A 249 8.83 27.17 -44.62
N LEU A 250 8.73 26.62 -43.41
CA LEU A 250 8.62 27.42 -42.18
C LEU A 250 9.91 28.19 -41.86
N GLY A 251 11.06 27.77 -42.42
CA GLY A 251 12.35 28.44 -42.22
C GLY A 251 12.95 28.23 -40.83
N VAL A 252 12.54 27.16 -40.13
CA VAL A 252 13.04 26.82 -38.79
C VAL A 252 13.82 25.51 -38.81
N PRO A 253 14.87 25.37 -37.97
CA PRO A 253 15.57 24.09 -37.81
C PRO A 253 14.62 22.97 -37.38
N PHE A 254 14.68 21.81 -38.05
CA PHE A 254 13.82 20.67 -37.75
C PHE A 254 14.52 19.33 -38.01
N VAL A 255 13.96 18.27 -37.42
CA VAL A 255 14.36 16.87 -37.64
C VAL A 255 13.12 15.98 -37.76
N ALA A 256 13.18 14.97 -38.62
CA ALA A 256 12.12 13.96 -38.73
C ALA A 256 12.15 13.03 -37.51
N GLN A 257 10.98 12.59 -37.04
CA GLN A 257 10.92 11.55 -36.01
C GLN A 257 11.00 10.17 -36.65
N GLU A 258 11.90 9.33 -36.14
CA GLU A 258 12.14 7.99 -36.67
C GLU A 258 10.99 7.01 -36.46
N ARG A 259 10.01 7.32 -35.60
CA ARG A 259 8.86 6.45 -35.37
C ARG A 259 7.78 6.73 -36.43
N PRO A 260 7.59 5.83 -37.42
CA PRO A 260 6.55 6.02 -38.41
C PRO A 260 5.18 5.93 -37.76
N SER A 261 4.32 6.90 -38.08
CA SER A 261 2.89 6.84 -37.77
C SER A 261 2.12 6.45 -39.02
N SER A 262 1.10 5.62 -38.87
CA SER A 262 0.15 5.30 -39.94
C SER A 262 -0.72 6.50 -40.33
N HIS A 263 -0.80 7.53 -39.49
CA HIS A 263 -1.73 8.65 -39.64
C HIS A 263 -1.06 9.95 -40.08
N ALA A 264 0.19 10.21 -39.69
CA ALA A 264 0.85 11.48 -39.92
C ALA A 264 2.37 11.35 -40.13
N HIS A 265 2.95 12.30 -40.84
CA HIS A 265 4.39 12.55 -40.83
C HIS A 265 4.73 13.43 -39.62
N SER A 266 5.71 13.03 -38.80
CA SER A 266 6.03 13.69 -37.54
C SER A 266 7.43 14.29 -37.57
N TYR A 267 7.53 15.55 -37.15
CA TYR A 267 8.79 16.31 -37.09
C TYR A 267 8.92 17.00 -35.73
N VAL A 268 10.16 17.27 -35.31
CA VAL A 268 10.45 18.19 -34.21
C VAL A 268 11.08 19.43 -34.81
N ALA A 269 10.55 20.61 -34.49
CA ALA A 269 11.01 21.88 -35.03
C ALA A 269 11.24 22.92 -33.93
N ALA A 270 12.19 23.82 -34.13
CA ALA A 270 12.50 24.94 -33.22
C ALA A 270 11.48 26.07 -33.35
N ILE A 271 10.23 25.81 -32.93
CA ILE A 271 9.13 26.78 -32.96
C ILE A 271 8.81 27.26 -31.53
N PRO A 272 9.04 28.56 -31.21
CA PRO A 272 8.64 29.16 -29.95
C PRO A 272 7.14 29.01 -29.70
N THR A 273 6.72 28.92 -28.43
CA THR A 273 5.30 28.73 -28.07
C THR A 273 4.38 29.79 -28.68
N THR A 274 4.84 31.04 -28.76
CA THR A 274 4.09 32.18 -29.32
C THR A 274 3.79 32.05 -30.81
N ASP A 275 4.59 31.27 -31.55
CA ASP A 275 4.56 31.25 -33.02
C ASP A 275 3.88 29.97 -33.55
N ARG A 276 3.44 29.07 -32.66
CA ARG A 276 2.92 27.74 -33.02
C ARG A 276 1.62 27.82 -33.82
N ASP A 277 0.72 28.70 -33.44
CA ASP A 277 -0.55 28.88 -34.16
C ASP A 277 -0.32 29.47 -35.54
N SER A 278 0.57 30.45 -35.66
CA SER A 278 0.97 31.00 -36.96
C SER A 278 1.69 29.96 -37.83
N ALA A 279 2.54 29.12 -37.25
CA ALA A 279 3.18 28.02 -37.97
C ALA A 279 2.15 27.01 -38.48
N ARG A 280 1.14 26.64 -37.67
CA ARG A 280 0.03 25.79 -38.10
C ARG A 280 -0.72 26.41 -39.27
N GLN A 281 -1.12 27.68 -39.16
CA GLN A 281 -1.83 28.40 -40.23
C GLN A 281 -1.01 28.43 -41.53
N ARG A 282 0.31 28.63 -41.44
CA ARG A 282 1.20 28.60 -42.61
C ARG A 282 1.31 27.23 -43.26
N LEU A 283 1.31 26.15 -42.47
CA LEU A 283 1.30 24.78 -42.99
C LEU A 283 -0.01 24.46 -43.72
N GLU A 284 -1.13 24.95 -43.20
CA GLU A 284 -2.47 24.68 -43.76
C GLU A 284 -2.88 25.66 -44.87
N ALA A 285 -2.11 26.72 -45.10
CA ALA A 285 -2.41 27.74 -46.11
C ALA A 285 -2.53 27.11 -47.51
N GLY A 286 -3.67 27.36 -48.16
CA GLY A 286 -3.96 26.82 -49.50
C GLY A 286 -4.32 25.33 -49.52
N ARG A 287 -4.58 24.71 -48.37
CA ARG A 287 -5.05 23.32 -48.25
C ARG A 287 -6.53 23.29 -47.90
N ASP A 288 -7.23 22.26 -48.37
CA ASP A 288 -8.61 21.99 -47.97
C ASP A 288 -8.62 21.25 -46.62
N VAL A 289 -8.59 22.01 -45.53
CA VAL A 289 -8.61 21.51 -44.15
C VAL A 289 -9.86 22.06 -43.47
N PRO A 290 -10.78 21.20 -42.99
CA PRO A 290 -11.97 21.65 -42.28
C PRO A 290 -11.61 22.41 -41.00
N ALA A 291 -12.31 23.51 -40.72
CA ALA A 291 -12.03 24.40 -39.58
C ALA A 291 -12.16 23.70 -38.20
N ASN A 292 -12.94 22.63 -38.11
CA ASN A 292 -13.06 21.79 -36.92
C ASN A 292 -12.84 20.34 -37.34
N ASN A 293 -11.59 19.88 -37.24
CA ASN A 293 -11.22 18.52 -37.59
C ASN A 293 -10.49 17.85 -36.42
N ALA A 294 -11.01 16.70 -36.00
CA ALA A 294 -10.40 15.84 -34.99
C ALA A 294 -9.67 14.62 -35.61
N ASP A 295 -9.74 14.42 -36.93
CA ASP A 295 -9.03 13.33 -37.61
C ASP A 295 -7.53 13.65 -37.69
N PRO A 296 -6.66 12.87 -37.02
CA PRO A 296 -5.20 13.07 -37.06
C PRO A 296 -4.58 12.85 -38.46
N LYS A 297 -5.36 12.34 -39.43
CA LYS A 297 -4.91 12.16 -40.82
C LYS A 297 -5.08 13.41 -41.68
N VAL A 298 -5.80 14.43 -41.23
CA VAL A 298 -6.12 15.63 -42.03
C VAL A 298 -5.62 16.89 -41.32
N GLY A 299 -4.95 17.78 -42.06
CA GLY A 299 -4.43 19.04 -41.52
C GLY A 299 -3.11 18.91 -40.74
N ALA A 300 -2.67 20.03 -40.18
CA ALA A 300 -1.42 20.15 -39.44
C ALA A 300 -1.69 20.40 -37.96
N THR A 301 -0.95 19.71 -37.09
CA THR A 301 -0.97 19.98 -35.65
C THR A 301 0.42 20.38 -35.19
N VAL A 302 0.52 21.49 -34.46
CA VAL A 302 1.78 21.98 -33.87
C VAL A 302 1.65 21.93 -32.35
N LEU A 303 2.18 20.87 -31.75
CA LEU A 303 2.00 20.57 -30.33
C LEU A 303 3.18 21.06 -29.50
N SER A 304 2.84 21.63 -28.34
CA SER A 304 3.79 21.87 -27.26
C SER A 304 4.28 20.54 -26.68
N ARG A 305 5.57 20.45 -26.38
CA ARG A 305 6.09 19.39 -25.51
C ARG A 305 6.50 19.97 -24.17
N THR A 306 6.21 19.21 -23.14
CA THR A 306 6.90 19.33 -21.86
C THR A 306 7.81 18.12 -21.74
N ARG A 307 9.03 18.35 -21.25
CA ARG A 307 9.94 17.28 -20.87
C ARG A 307 10.04 17.23 -19.37
N THR A 308 10.15 16.02 -18.87
CA THR A 308 10.30 15.76 -17.46
C THR A 308 11.59 14.99 -17.29
N TYR A 309 12.47 15.49 -16.42
CA TYR A 309 13.68 14.79 -16.02
C TYR A 309 13.58 14.52 -14.53
N ALA A 310 13.79 13.28 -14.10
CA ALA A 310 13.69 12.89 -12.70
C ALA A 310 14.98 12.17 -12.32
N ALA A 311 15.46 12.44 -11.11
CA ALA A 311 16.62 11.77 -10.54
C ALA A 311 16.55 11.78 -9.01
N PRO A 312 17.17 10.80 -8.33
CA PRO A 312 17.37 10.84 -6.88
C PRO A 312 18.12 12.11 -6.46
N VAL A 313 17.74 12.69 -5.33
CA VAL A 313 18.39 13.90 -4.77
C VAL A 313 19.90 13.74 -4.66
N ALA A 314 20.37 12.55 -4.24
CA ALA A 314 21.79 12.25 -4.08
C ALA A 314 22.58 12.27 -5.41
N GLU A 315 21.89 12.16 -6.55
CA GLU A 315 22.49 12.15 -7.89
C GLU A 315 22.32 13.49 -8.62
N ILE A 316 21.76 14.51 -7.96
CA ILE A 316 21.60 15.83 -8.55
C ILE A 316 22.71 16.74 -8.04
N GLU A 317 23.42 17.35 -8.97
CA GLU A 317 24.48 18.30 -8.68
C GLU A 317 24.02 19.71 -9.07
N TRP A 318 24.23 20.67 -8.17
CA TRP A 318 24.01 22.09 -8.47
C TRP A 318 25.31 22.71 -8.99
N THR A 319 25.27 23.34 -10.16
CA THR A 319 26.45 23.92 -10.82
C THR A 319 26.57 25.44 -10.67
N GLY A 320 25.72 26.06 -9.84
CA GLY A 320 25.65 27.53 -9.70
C GLY A 320 24.69 28.21 -10.68
N ALA A 321 24.55 27.67 -11.90
CA ALA A 321 23.64 28.19 -12.93
C ALA A 321 22.43 27.26 -13.21
N GLY A 322 22.44 26.05 -12.65
CA GLY A 322 21.44 25.04 -12.92
C GLY A 322 21.81 23.69 -12.31
N TRP A 323 21.18 22.64 -12.82
CA TRP A 323 21.34 21.27 -12.31
C TRP A 323 21.99 20.37 -13.33
N ARG A 324 22.87 19.49 -12.86
CA ARG A 324 23.41 18.35 -13.60
C ARG A 324 22.81 17.09 -13.00
N LEU A 325 22.10 16.31 -13.82
CA LEU A 325 21.40 15.11 -13.38
C LEU A 325 21.56 13.96 -14.38
N PRO A 326 21.54 12.69 -13.92
CA PRO A 326 21.54 11.55 -14.82
C PRO A 326 20.33 11.60 -15.75
N LEU A 327 20.53 11.26 -17.02
CA LEU A 327 19.45 11.25 -18.00
C LEU A 327 18.58 9.98 -17.89
N GLY A 328 19.18 8.86 -17.47
CA GLY A 328 18.53 7.55 -17.48
C GLY A 328 18.01 7.19 -18.88
N TYR A 329 16.75 6.79 -18.97
CA TYR A 329 16.08 6.45 -20.24
C TYR A 329 15.39 7.64 -20.92
N ALA A 330 15.48 8.85 -20.34
CA ALA A 330 14.86 10.03 -20.94
C ALA A 330 15.61 10.45 -22.22
N HIS A 331 14.90 11.03 -23.19
CA HIS A 331 15.57 11.61 -24.35
C HIS A 331 16.15 12.98 -23.97
N PRO A 332 17.41 13.32 -24.32
CA PRO A 332 18.09 14.53 -23.81
C PRO A 332 17.40 15.82 -24.26
N GLY A 333 16.75 15.76 -25.42
CA GLY A 333 16.05 16.90 -26.00
C GLY A 333 16.77 17.36 -27.22
N TYR A 334 16.32 18.49 -27.75
CA TYR A 334 16.97 19.11 -28.87
C TYR A 334 17.38 20.53 -28.51
N GLU A 335 18.43 20.98 -29.18
CA GLU A 335 18.90 22.35 -29.18
C GLU A 335 19.24 22.78 -30.60
N VAL A 336 19.14 24.08 -30.84
CA VAL A 336 19.50 24.66 -32.11
C VAL A 336 21.02 24.84 -32.13
N ARG A 337 21.69 24.23 -33.11
CA ARG A 337 23.13 24.40 -33.39
C ARG A 337 23.27 24.91 -34.81
N GLY A 338 23.51 26.22 -34.93
CA GLY A 338 23.42 26.92 -36.22
C GLY A 338 22.02 26.76 -36.82
N ASP A 339 21.94 26.26 -38.05
CA ASP A 339 20.67 26.06 -38.77
C ASP A 339 20.07 24.67 -38.57
N THR A 340 20.63 23.86 -37.67
CA THR A 340 20.22 22.48 -37.46
C THR A 340 19.67 22.25 -36.06
N LEU A 341 18.75 21.30 -35.95
CA LEU A 341 18.23 20.83 -34.69
C LEU A 341 18.97 19.55 -34.29
N ALA A 342 19.83 19.63 -33.28
CA ALA A 342 20.65 18.52 -32.81
C ALA A 342 20.18 18.05 -31.43
N PRO A 343 20.37 16.76 -31.08
CA PRO A 343 20.19 16.32 -29.71
C PRO A 343 21.07 17.15 -28.75
N ARG A 344 20.53 17.51 -27.59
CA ARG A 344 21.34 18.17 -26.55
C ARG A 344 22.51 17.28 -26.16
N SER A 345 23.67 17.90 -25.93
CA SER A 345 24.83 17.18 -25.41
C SER A 345 24.53 16.62 -24.03
N THR A 346 25.08 15.44 -23.80
CA THR A 346 25.17 14.82 -22.48
C THR A 346 26.64 14.57 -22.21
N GLU A 347 27.06 14.81 -20.98
CA GLU A 347 28.41 14.52 -20.52
C GLU A 347 28.31 13.40 -19.49
N ASP A 348 28.96 12.26 -19.76
CA ASP A 348 28.93 11.07 -18.92
C ASP A 348 27.51 10.58 -18.59
N GLY A 349 26.60 10.66 -19.57
CA GLY A 349 25.21 10.26 -19.41
C GLY A 349 24.35 11.23 -18.58
N ARG A 350 24.89 12.41 -18.23
CA ARG A 350 24.17 13.46 -17.50
C ARG A 350 23.74 14.59 -18.42
N ILE A 351 22.61 15.20 -18.11
CA ILE A 351 22.12 16.41 -18.77
C ILE A 351 22.32 17.62 -17.86
N GLN A 352 22.70 18.74 -18.47
CA GLN A 352 22.71 20.05 -17.82
C GLN A 352 21.39 20.77 -18.10
N LEU A 353 20.69 21.17 -17.04
CA LEU A 353 19.48 22.01 -17.10
C LEU A 353 19.79 23.36 -16.48
N SER A 354 19.60 24.43 -17.24
CA SER A 354 19.74 25.79 -16.70
C SER A 354 18.51 26.18 -15.88
N ALA A 355 18.70 26.99 -14.83
CA ALA A 355 17.63 27.38 -13.92
C ALA A 355 16.47 28.10 -14.62
N ASP A 356 16.76 28.94 -15.61
CA ASP A 356 15.78 29.66 -16.43
C ASP A 356 14.93 28.76 -17.33
N GLN A 357 15.37 27.51 -17.56
CA GLN A 357 14.68 26.56 -18.42
C GLN A 357 13.66 25.71 -17.66
N VAL A 358 13.77 25.62 -16.35
CA VAL A 358 12.90 24.79 -15.52
C VAL A 358 11.65 25.58 -15.16
N ARG A 359 10.47 25.06 -15.53
CA ARG A 359 9.18 25.67 -15.19
C ARG A 359 8.63 25.24 -13.84
N ALA A 360 8.93 24.03 -13.40
CA ALA A 360 8.54 23.53 -12.08
C ALA A 360 9.54 22.47 -11.62
N VAL A 361 9.75 22.40 -10.31
CA VAL A 361 10.44 21.29 -9.66
C VAL A 361 9.45 20.64 -8.72
N ARG A 362 9.39 19.31 -8.76
CA ARG A 362 8.50 18.51 -7.93
C ARG A 362 9.33 17.55 -7.09
N LEU A 363 9.01 17.45 -5.82
CA LEU A 363 9.52 16.41 -4.95
C LEU A 363 8.57 15.22 -5.05
N ASP A 364 9.10 14.10 -5.52
CA ASP A 364 8.43 12.81 -5.54
C ASP A 364 9.03 11.97 -4.41
N ARG A 365 8.27 11.83 -3.33
CA ARG A 365 8.64 10.97 -2.19
C ARG A 365 7.89 9.66 -2.28
N LYS A 366 8.61 8.55 -2.34
CA LYS A 366 7.99 7.23 -2.21
C LYS A 366 7.39 7.13 -0.81
N LEU A 367 6.11 6.79 -0.77
CA LEU A 367 5.40 6.57 0.48
C LEU A 367 5.61 5.11 0.90
N GLU A 368 6.28 4.92 2.03
CA GLU A 368 6.53 3.60 2.61
C GLU A 368 5.54 3.34 3.76
N LEU A 369 5.09 2.09 3.90
CA LEU A 369 4.20 1.70 5.00
C LEU A 369 4.94 1.82 6.32
N ASP A 370 4.41 2.65 7.23
CA ASP A 370 4.99 2.88 8.55
C ASP A 370 4.68 1.71 9.49
N GLU A 371 5.72 1.05 10.00
CA GLU A 371 5.60 -0.09 10.92
C GLU A 371 5.05 0.33 12.28
N ASP A 372 5.39 1.54 12.72
CA ASP A 372 4.92 2.12 13.98
C ASP A 372 3.53 2.78 13.85
N GLY A 373 2.99 2.81 12.63
CA GLY A 373 1.64 3.27 12.31
C GLY A 373 0.54 2.38 12.91
N TYR A 374 -0.72 2.78 12.74
CA TYR A 374 -1.87 2.07 13.27
C TYR A 374 -2.85 1.61 12.19
N VAL A 375 -3.40 0.42 12.40
CA VAL A 375 -4.57 -0.08 11.70
C VAL A 375 -5.74 -0.16 12.68
N ILE A 376 -6.90 0.35 12.29
CA ILE A 376 -8.16 0.05 12.96
C ILE A 376 -8.76 -1.22 12.34
N ILE A 377 -8.88 -2.28 13.14
CA ILE A 377 -9.56 -3.52 12.74
C ILE A 377 -11.05 -3.34 13.05
N VAL A 378 -11.79 -3.02 12.00
CA VAL A 378 -13.21 -2.66 12.10
C VAL A 378 -14.03 -3.87 12.52
N GLY A 379 -14.91 -3.68 13.50
CA GLY A 379 -15.74 -4.74 14.06
C GLY A 379 -15.01 -5.65 15.06
N GLU A 380 -13.73 -5.42 15.36
CA GLU A 380 -13.06 -6.09 16.48
C GLU A 380 -13.50 -5.47 17.81
N GLU A 381 -14.56 -6.04 18.39
CA GLU A 381 -15.12 -5.63 19.68
C GLU A 381 -14.47 -6.37 20.85
N PRO A 382 -14.51 -5.83 22.09
CA PRO A 382 -14.04 -6.54 23.28
C PRO A 382 -14.62 -7.96 23.42
N ALA A 383 -15.90 -8.12 23.11
CA ALA A 383 -16.59 -9.40 23.18
C ALA A 383 -16.03 -10.45 22.20
N SER A 384 -15.44 -10.03 21.07
CA SER A 384 -14.86 -10.94 20.08
C SER A 384 -13.65 -11.71 20.64
N GLN A 385 -12.99 -11.17 21.66
CA GLN A 385 -11.81 -11.78 22.31
C GLN A 385 -12.16 -12.81 23.41
N ARG A 386 -13.44 -13.21 23.53
CA ARG A 386 -13.91 -14.14 24.59
C ARG A 386 -13.15 -15.47 24.63
N LEU A 387 -12.87 -16.07 23.47
CA LEU A 387 -12.17 -17.36 23.41
C LEU A 387 -10.71 -17.21 23.87
N THR A 388 -10.04 -16.15 23.42
CA THR A 388 -8.69 -15.78 23.86
C THR A 388 -8.66 -15.56 25.38
N ALA A 389 -9.64 -14.85 25.92
CA ALA A 389 -9.75 -14.62 27.36
C ALA A 389 -9.99 -15.90 28.16
N LEU A 390 -10.85 -16.81 27.68
CA LEU A 390 -11.06 -18.10 28.32
C LEU A 390 -9.79 -18.95 28.33
N LEU A 391 -9.05 -18.97 27.20
CA LEU A 391 -7.77 -19.65 27.12
C LEU A 391 -6.74 -19.04 28.07
N PHE A 392 -6.69 -17.71 28.20
CA PHE A 392 -5.82 -17.01 29.16
C PHE A 392 -6.10 -17.48 30.59
N LEU A 393 -7.37 -17.56 30.99
CA LEU A 393 -7.77 -18.02 32.33
C LEU A 393 -7.39 -19.48 32.57
N VAL A 394 -7.54 -20.35 31.57
CA VAL A 394 -7.13 -21.77 31.66
C VAL A 394 -5.62 -21.89 31.85
N VAL A 395 -4.84 -21.18 31.04
CA VAL A 395 -3.37 -21.16 31.16
C VAL A 395 -2.95 -20.61 32.52
N CYS A 396 -3.59 -19.55 33.00
CA CYS A 396 -3.34 -18.96 34.31
C CYS A 396 -3.58 -19.99 35.44
N GLY A 397 -4.71 -20.70 35.40
CA GLY A 397 -5.01 -21.77 36.35
C GLY A 397 -3.97 -22.89 36.34
N LEU A 398 -3.50 -23.30 35.15
CA LEU A 398 -2.43 -24.29 35.02
C LEU A 398 -1.10 -23.80 35.62
N VAL A 399 -0.70 -22.55 35.35
CA VAL A 399 0.50 -21.95 35.92
C VAL A 399 0.42 -21.91 37.44
N LEU A 400 -0.70 -21.43 38.00
CA LEU A 400 -0.92 -21.37 39.45
C LEU A 400 -0.90 -22.75 40.12
N ALA A 401 -1.50 -23.77 39.50
CA ALA A 401 -1.49 -25.13 40.03
C ALA A 401 -0.07 -25.75 40.05
N ASN A 402 0.75 -25.45 39.04
CA ASN A 402 2.14 -25.92 38.97
C ASN A 402 3.04 -25.15 39.95
N LEU A 403 2.86 -23.84 40.10
CA LEU A 403 3.53 -23.03 41.12
C LEU A 403 3.21 -23.54 42.54
N ALA A 404 1.94 -23.83 42.83
CA ALA A 404 1.53 -24.40 44.11
C ALA A 404 2.16 -25.78 44.36
N SER A 405 2.22 -26.64 43.33
CA SER A 405 2.88 -27.94 43.41
C SER A 405 4.38 -27.83 43.67
N LEU A 406 5.05 -26.87 43.02
CA LEU A 406 6.47 -26.57 43.23
C LEU A 406 6.71 -26.07 44.66
N ALA A 407 5.88 -25.14 45.15
CA ALA A 407 5.97 -24.61 46.50
C ALA A 407 5.78 -25.72 47.57
N LEU A 408 4.81 -26.61 47.39
CA LEU A 408 4.61 -27.78 48.26
C LEU A 408 5.81 -28.74 48.21
N TRP A 409 6.38 -28.99 47.03
CA TRP A 409 7.57 -29.83 46.90
C TRP A 409 8.79 -29.24 47.59
N ILE A 410 9.02 -27.92 47.47
CA ILE A 410 10.09 -27.21 48.18
C ILE A 410 9.86 -27.30 49.69
N ARG A 411 8.63 -27.06 50.15
CA ARG A 411 8.27 -27.13 51.57
C ARG A 411 8.50 -28.52 52.16
N ASN A 412 8.17 -29.58 51.43
CA ASN A 412 8.34 -30.96 51.90
C ASN A 412 9.79 -31.47 51.80
N ARG A 413 10.71 -30.69 51.21
CA ARG A 413 12.15 -30.99 51.16
C ARG A 413 12.96 -30.24 52.22
N ARG A 414 12.39 -29.19 52.83
CA ARG A 414 12.90 -28.54 54.03
C ARG A 414 12.36 -29.27 55.25
#